data_AF-A0A7C6MIJ3-F1
#
_entry.id   AF-A0A7C6MIJ3-F1
#
_cell.length_a   1.000
_cell.length_b   1.000
_cell.length_c   1.000
_cell.angle_alpha   90.00
_cell.angle_beta   90.00
_cell.angle_gamma   90.00
#
_symmetry.space_group_name_H-M   'P 1'
#
loop_
_entity.id
_entity.type
_entity.pdbx_description
1 polymer ?
#
loop_
_entity_poly.entity_id
_entity_poly.type
_entity_poly.pdbx_seq_one_letter_code
_entity_poly.pdbx_strand_id
1 'polypeptide(L)'
;AGDGGADLPNVLIDQPVPYEVLLPVAYPKNMYSQVFRDLRDRPEFGDVAYRPRMFDDAGNLTDATVAEISRIPQGEVEGCGNQLIVGPDGTVGADIPLSSIIRLGDWVLELNAISSEPLDVRLSLPNPFESPEQTLAGSTVVGLDDELVQRWVSVSGGGNTLRVDVEDAPAGASVCIGSGAIGPLVPAEG
;
A
#
# COMPACT_ATOMS: atom_id res chain seq x y z
N ALA A 1 0.59 -30.77 -1.90
CA ALA A 1 1.08 -29.45 -2.32
C ALA A 1 -0.16 -28.70 -2.80
N GLY A 2 -0.72 -27.85 -1.94
CA GLY A 2 -1.97 -27.15 -2.22
C GLY A 2 -1.73 -26.03 -3.21
N ASP A 3 -2.58 -26.00 -4.22
CA ASP A 3 -2.77 -24.91 -5.19
C ASP A 3 -3.44 -23.70 -4.50
N GLY A 4 -2.74 -23.07 -3.55
CA GLY A 4 -3.24 -21.93 -2.78
C GLY A 4 -3.10 -20.58 -3.49
N GLY A 5 -2.87 -20.58 -4.81
CA GLY A 5 -2.62 -19.37 -5.61
C GLY A 5 -3.74 -19.05 -6.59
N ALA A 6 -4.97 -19.51 -6.33
CA ALA A 6 -6.10 -19.34 -7.23
C ALA A 6 -6.56 -17.86 -7.25
N ASP A 7 -6.31 -17.21 -8.38
CA ASP A 7 -7.01 -16.03 -8.91
C ASP A 7 -6.92 -14.69 -8.14
N LEU A 8 -5.73 -14.36 -7.61
CA LEU A 8 -5.48 -12.99 -7.17
C LEU A 8 -5.53 -12.02 -8.37
N PRO A 9 -6.20 -10.85 -8.25
CA PRO A 9 -6.30 -9.87 -9.31
C PRO A 9 -4.94 -9.48 -9.91
N ASN A 10 -4.91 -9.38 -11.24
CA ASN A 10 -3.74 -8.94 -11.99
C ASN A 10 -3.69 -7.40 -12.06
N VAL A 11 -3.61 -6.76 -10.89
CA VAL A 11 -3.54 -5.30 -10.73
C VAL A 11 -2.09 -4.86 -10.60
N LEU A 12 -1.74 -3.78 -11.29
CA LEU A 12 -0.47 -3.07 -11.13
C LEU A 12 -0.68 -1.82 -10.28
N ILE A 13 0.28 -1.50 -9.43
CA ILE A 13 0.31 -0.18 -8.77
C ILE A 13 0.38 0.90 -9.84
N ASP A 14 -0.55 1.86 -9.79
CA ASP A 14 -0.50 3.02 -10.66
C ASP A 14 0.66 3.91 -10.23
N GLN A 15 1.66 4.02 -11.10
CA GLN A 15 2.91 4.73 -10.83
C GLN A 15 3.23 5.63 -12.04
N PRO A 16 4.06 6.67 -11.86
CA PRO A 16 4.50 7.49 -12.97
C PRO A 16 5.32 6.68 -13.98
N VAL A 17 5.20 7.00 -15.26
CA VAL A 17 6.15 6.53 -16.29
C VAL A 17 7.55 7.10 -16.03
N PRO A 18 8.61 6.45 -16.54
CA PRO A 18 9.97 6.97 -16.50
C PRO A 18 10.05 8.42 -17.04
N TYR A 19 10.99 9.20 -16.53
CA TYR A 19 11.15 10.62 -16.88
C TYR A 19 11.46 10.84 -18.36
N GLU A 20 12.07 9.84 -18.99
CA GLU A 20 12.37 9.74 -20.42
C GLU A 20 11.10 9.66 -21.27
N VAL A 21 9.99 9.19 -20.70
CA VAL A 21 8.69 9.06 -21.37
C VAL A 21 7.85 10.32 -21.15
N LEU A 22 7.57 10.68 -19.88
CA LEU A 22 6.80 11.87 -19.54
C LEU A 22 7.14 12.40 -18.15
N LEU A 23 7.51 13.68 -18.08
CA LEU A 23 7.94 14.32 -16.83
C LEU A 23 6.79 14.50 -15.82
N PRO A 24 7.06 14.48 -14.50
CA PRO A 24 6.05 14.62 -13.45
C PRO A 24 5.23 15.92 -13.49
N VAL A 25 5.74 16.98 -14.13
CA VAL A 25 4.98 18.24 -14.31
C VAL A 25 3.69 18.04 -15.11
N ALA A 26 3.58 16.93 -15.84
CA ALA A 26 2.39 16.57 -16.60
C ALA A 26 1.31 15.85 -15.76
N TYR A 27 1.50 15.68 -14.44
CA TYR A 27 0.53 15.04 -13.57
C TYR A 27 -0.90 15.59 -13.78
N PRO A 28 -1.92 14.73 -13.85
CA PRO A 28 -1.87 13.27 -13.67
C PRO A 28 -1.49 12.47 -14.94
N LYS A 29 -1.23 13.12 -16.08
CA LYS A 29 -1.06 12.45 -17.37
C LYS A 29 0.17 11.53 -17.47
N ASN A 30 1.13 11.65 -16.57
CA ASN A 30 2.30 10.80 -16.50
C ASN A 30 2.07 9.48 -15.76
N MET A 31 0.90 9.25 -15.15
CA MET A 31 0.60 7.97 -14.51
C MET A 31 0.32 6.87 -15.54
N TYR A 32 0.69 5.62 -15.26
CA TYR A 32 0.42 4.48 -16.13
C TYR A 32 -1.06 4.43 -16.53
N SER A 33 -1.98 4.57 -15.57
CA SER A 33 -3.43 4.53 -15.84
C SER A 33 -3.90 5.57 -16.87
N GLN A 34 -3.21 6.72 -16.95
CA GLN A 34 -3.50 7.80 -17.89
C GLN A 34 -2.82 7.59 -19.24
N VAL A 35 -1.56 7.11 -19.26
CA VAL A 35 -0.84 6.81 -20.51
C VAL A 35 -1.53 5.66 -21.27
N PHE A 36 -1.97 4.63 -20.56
CA PHE A 36 -2.67 3.49 -21.13
C PHE A 36 -4.18 3.72 -21.29
N ARG A 37 -4.71 4.94 -21.08
CA ARG A 37 -6.16 5.22 -20.99
C ARG A 37 -6.98 4.75 -22.19
N ASP A 38 -6.46 4.96 -23.39
CA ASP A 38 -7.19 4.74 -24.64
C ASP A 38 -6.94 3.36 -25.27
N LEU A 39 -6.08 2.53 -24.66
CA LEU A 39 -5.86 1.16 -25.12
C LEU A 39 -7.01 0.25 -24.65
N ARG A 40 -7.53 -0.56 -25.58
CA ARG A 40 -8.58 -1.54 -25.27
C ARG A 40 -8.05 -2.67 -24.39
N ASP A 41 -6.91 -3.22 -24.78
CA ASP A 41 -6.22 -4.28 -24.07
C ASP A 41 -5.09 -3.63 -23.25
N ARG A 42 -5.32 -3.45 -21.96
CA ARG A 42 -4.38 -2.81 -21.03
C ARG A 42 -4.40 -3.49 -19.66
N PRO A 43 -3.32 -3.37 -18.86
CA PRO A 43 -3.34 -3.81 -17.48
C PRO A 43 -4.43 -3.09 -16.67
N GLU A 44 -4.88 -3.75 -15.60
CA GLU A 44 -5.63 -3.08 -14.55
C GLU A 44 -4.66 -2.33 -13.63
N PHE A 45 -5.01 -1.09 -13.29
CA PHE A 45 -4.22 -0.23 -12.42
C PHE A 45 -5.03 0.12 -11.19
N GLY A 46 -4.41 0.11 -10.02
CA GLY A 46 -5.06 0.45 -8.76
C GLY A 46 -4.05 0.68 -7.63
N ASP A 47 -4.57 0.93 -6.43
CA ASP A 47 -3.75 1.25 -5.26
C ASP A 47 -3.32 0.02 -4.45
N VAL A 48 -3.83 -1.16 -4.78
CA VAL A 48 -3.49 -2.43 -4.14
C VAL A 48 -3.14 -3.46 -5.21
N ALA A 49 -1.93 -4.01 -5.11
CA ALA A 49 -1.44 -5.08 -5.97
C ALA A 49 -1.05 -6.30 -5.15
N TYR A 50 -1.12 -7.48 -5.77
CA TYR A 50 -0.79 -8.76 -5.14
C TYR A 50 0.54 -9.35 -5.64
N ARG A 51 1.18 -8.67 -6.58
CA ARG A 51 2.55 -8.93 -7.04
C ARG A 51 3.20 -7.61 -7.44
N PRO A 52 4.43 -7.33 -7.01
CA PRO A 52 5.13 -6.10 -7.36
C PRO A 52 5.66 -6.23 -8.79
N ARG A 53 5.12 -5.44 -9.71
CA ARG A 53 5.59 -5.36 -11.10
C ARG A 53 5.56 -3.94 -11.61
N MET A 54 6.43 -3.64 -12.57
CA MET A 54 6.54 -2.32 -13.20
C MET A 54 6.97 -2.45 -14.66
N PHE A 55 6.83 -1.38 -15.45
CA PHE A 55 7.41 -1.32 -16.79
C PHE A 55 8.86 -0.85 -16.73
N ASP A 56 9.76 -1.56 -17.40
CA ASP A 56 11.15 -1.12 -17.61
C ASP A 56 11.25 -0.04 -18.69
N ASP A 57 12.46 0.50 -18.91
CA ASP A 57 12.72 1.57 -19.91
C ASP A 57 12.46 1.12 -21.36
N ALA A 58 12.43 -0.20 -21.62
CA ALA A 58 12.07 -0.76 -22.91
C ALA A 58 10.55 -1.02 -23.05
N GLY A 59 9.77 -0.76 -21.99
CA GLY A 59 8.33 -0.97 -21.95
C GLY A 59 7.91 -2.40 -21.65
N ASN A 60 8.81 -3.27 -21.18
CA ASN A 60 8.46 -4.63 -20.75
C ASN A 60 7.94 -4.61 -19.32
N LEU A 61 6.89 -5.40 -19.06
CA LEU A 61 6.42 -5.63 -17.69
C LEU A 61 7.38 -6.62 -16.99
N THR A 62 8.05 -6.16 -15.94
CA THR A 62 9.01 -6.94 -15.16
C THR A 62 8.61 -7.03 -13.68
N ASP A 63 9.13 -8.05 -12.99
CA ASP A 63 9.06 -8.14 -11.53
C ASP A 63 9.81 -6.98 -10.89
N ALA A 64 9.22 -6.44 -9.82
CA ALA A 64 9.71 -5.32 -9.05
C ALA A 64 9.90 -5.71 -7.58
N THR A 65 10.61 -4.88 -6.84
CA THR A 65 10.72 -4.96 -5.39
C THR A 65 10.63 -3.55 -4.80
N VAL A 66 10.33 -3.44 -3.51
CA VAL A 66 10.34 -2.15 -2.81
C VAL A 66 11.78 -1.80 -2.44
N ALA A 67 12.29 -0.70 -2.98
CA ALA A 67 13.56 -0.14 -2.54
C ALA A 67 13.36 0.53 -1.17
N GLU A 68 13.64 -0.22 -0.10
CA GLU A 68 13.38 0.21 1.27
C GLU A 68 14.05 1.54 1.62
N ILE A 69 13.24 2.56 1.89
CA ILE A 69 13.67 3.84 2.49
C ILE A 69 13.22 3.96 3.96
N SER A 70 12.19 3.22 4.33
CA SER A 70 11.63 3.10 5.68
C SER A 70 10.86 1.79 5.81
N ARG A 71 10.37 1.49 7.01
CA ARG A 71 9.74 0.21 7.33
C ARG A 71 8.76 0.34 8.49
N ILE A 72 7.69 -0.44 8.44
CA ILE A 72 6.86 -0.77 9.61
C ILE A 72 7.68 -1.71 10.51
N PRO A 73 8.03 -1.35 11.74
CA PRO A 73 8.67 -2.27 12.68
C PRO A 73 7.75 -3.45 13.01
N GLN A 74 8.32 -4.59 13.39
CA GLN A 74 7.52 -5.80 13.64
C GLN A 74 6.44 -5.60 14.71
N GLY A 75 6.61 -4.73 15.70
CA GLY A 75 5.72 -4.65 16.86
C GLY A 75 6.03 -5.75 17.90
N GLU A 76 5.43 -5.63 19.08
CA GLU A 76 5.80 -6.46 20.25
C GLU A 76 5.00 -7.76 20.37
N VAL A 77 3.88 -7.89 19.65
CA VAL A 77 2.99 -9.06 19.77
C VAL A 77 3.53 -10.19 18.89
N GLU A 78 3.96 -11.29 19.51
CA GLU A 78 4.46 -12.46 18.80
C GLU A 78 3.42 -13.01 17.79
N GLY A 79 3.85 -13.28 16.56
CA GLY A 79 2.99 -13.79 15.48
C GLY A 79 2.02 -12.78 14.85
N CYS A 80 1.83 -11.61 15.46
CA CYS A 80 0.86 -10.59 14.99
C CYS A 80 1.57 -9.29 14.59
N GLY A 81 2.46 -8.82 15.46
CA GLY A 81 3.19 -7.59 15.30
C GLY A 81 2.55 -6.38 15.97
N ASN A 82 2.14 -5.38 15.19
CA ASN A 82 1.33 -4.26 15.67
C ASN A 82 -0.13 -4.72 15.72
N GLN A 83 -0.67 -4.90 16.92
CA GLN A 83 -2.04 -5.37 17.13
C GLN A 83 -2.99 -4.21 17.42
N LEU A 84 -4.10 -4.16 16.68
CA LEU A 84 -5.22 -3.26 16.94
C LEU A 84 -6.45 -4.10 17.31
N ILE A 85 -7.22 -3.67 18.30
CA ILE A 85 -8.48 -4.32 18.69
C ILE A 85 -9.61 -3.31 18.50
N VAL A 86 -10.61 -3.67 17.70
CA VAL A 86 -11.77 -2.82 17.39
C VAL A 86 -12.59 -2.58 18.66
N GLY A 87 -12.86 -1.31 18.95
CA GLY A 87 -13.61 -0.88 20.12
C GLY A 87 -15.11 -1.20 20.06
N PRO A 88 -15.85 -0.98 21.15
CA PRO A 88 -17.29 -1.23 21.20
C PRO A 88 -18.13 -0.39 20.23
N ASP A 89 -17.60 0.74 19.74
CA ASP A 89 -18.22 1.62 18.76
C ASP A 89 -17.92 1.20 17.30
N GLY A 90 -17.21 0.08 17.11
CA GLY A 90 -16.85 -0.43 15.78
C GLY A 90 -15.63 0.26 15.17
N THR A 91 -14.86 1.01 15.96
CA THR A 91 -13.69 1.76 15.46
C THR A 91 -12.40 1.42 16.19
N VAL A 92 -11.27 1.58 15.52
CA VAL A 92 -9.93 1.64 16.14
C VAL A 92 -8.99 2.42 15.24
N GLY A 93 -8.09 3.21 15.84
CA GLY A 93 -7.04 3.93 15.12
C GLY A 93 -5.71 3.82 15.84
N ALA A 94 -4.62 3.69 15.08
CA ALA A 94 -3.27 3.65 15.60
C ALA A 94 -2.28 4.41 14.71
N ASP A 95 -1.31 5.04 15.37
CA ASP A 95 -0.15 5.65 14.74
C ASP A 95 1.04 4.71 14.93
N ILE A 96 1.41 3.98 13.87
CA ILE A 96 2.55 3.06 13.91
C ILE A 96 3.82 3.83 13.54
N PRO A 97 4.81 3.97 14.44
CA PRO A 97 6.05 4.65 14.13
C PRO A 97 6.84 3.89 13.06
N LEU A 98 7.33 4.61 12.05
CA LEU A 98 8.20 4.07 11.02
C LEU A 98 9.66 4.07 11.48
N SER A 99 10.48 3.18 10.91
CA SER A 99 11.91 3.06 11.25
C SER A 99 12.73 4.33 10.91
N SER A 100 12.27 5.11 9.93
CA SER A 100 12.88 6.36 9.50
C SER A 100 11.81 7.34 8.99
N ILE A 101 12.17 8.63 8.94
CA ILE A 101 11.33 9.65 8.30
C ILE A 101 11.40 9.54 6.77
N ILE A 102 10.24 9.54 6.12
CA ILE A 102 10.09 9.58 4.67
C ILE A 102 9.63 10.96 4.20
N ARG A 103 10.05 11.33 2.98
CA ARG A 103 9.67 12.62 2.38
C ARG A 103 8.20 12.58 1.94
N LEU A 104 7.63 13.76 1.71
CA LEU A 104 6.34 13.86 1.05
C LEU A 104 6.42 13.28 -0.36
N GLY A 105 5.53 12.35 -0.70
CA GLY A 105 5.47 11.70 -2.00
C GLY A 105 4.44 10.57 -2.03
N ASP A 106 4.46 9.80 -3.12
CA ASP A 106 3.70 8.58 -3.27
C ASP A 106 4.65 7.38 -3.11
N TRP A 107 4.31 6.47 -2.22
CA TRP A 107 5.17 5.35 -1.84
C TRP A 107 4.42 4.03 -1.98
N VAL A 108 5.17 2.94 -2.09
CA VAL A 108 4.61 1.59 -2.00
C VAL A 108 4.98 0.96 -0.67
N LEU A 109 3.98 0.50 0.05
CA LEU A 109 4.09 -0.27 1.29
C LEU A 109 3.94 -1.76 0.99
N GLU A 110 4.88 -2.57 1.46
CA GLU A 110 4.70 -4.02 1.61
C GLU A 110 3.83 -4.30 2.84
N LEU A 111 2.54 -4.50 2.64
CA LEU A 111 1.59 -4.78 3.71
C LEU A 111 1.54 -6.28 4.00
N ASN A 112 1.99 -6.64 5.20
CA ASN A 112 1.82 -7.96 5.81
C ASN A 112 0.78 -7.84 6.92
N ALA A 113 -0.50 -8.02 6.59
CA ALA A 113 -1.59 -7.84 7.54
C ALA A 113 -2.70 -8.88 7.38
N ILE A 114 -3.35 -9.21 8.49
CA ILE A 114 -4.53 -10.06 8.58
C ILE A 114 -5.52 -9.48 9.60
N SER A 115 -6.78 -9.88 9.51
CA SER A 115 -7.81 -9.56 10.48
C SER A 115 -8.52 -10.84 10.96
N SER A 116 -9.08 -10.81 12.16
CA SER A 116 -9.85 -11.95 12.70
C SER A 116 -11.25 -12.08 12.08
N GLU A 117 -11.73 -11.01 11.44
CA GLU A 117 -13.01 -10.90 10.75
C GLU A 117 -12.78 -10.09 9.47
N PRO A 118 -13.51 -10.35 8.36
CA PRO A 118 -13.40 -9.53 7.16
C PRO A 118 -13.73 -8.06 7.44
N LEU A 119 -12.80 -7.16 7.14
CA LEU A 119 -12.92 -5.72 7.38
C LEU A 119 -12.02 -4.91 6.46
N ASP A 120 -12.25 -3.61 6.39
CA ASP A 120 -11.40 -2.67 5.67
C ASP A 120 -10.47 -1.93 6.64
N VAL A 121 -9.19 -1.82 6.27
CA VAL A 121 -8.22 -0.93 6.93
C VAL A 121 -7.91 0.25 6.03
N ARG A 122 -7.92 1.45 6.60
CA ARG A 122 -7.50 2.68 5.93
C ARG A 122 -6.07 3.01 6.33
N LEU A 123 -5.23 3.26 5.34
CA LEU A 123 -3.80 3.54 5.49
C LEU A 123 -3.48 4.94 4.98
N SER A 124 -2.76 5.73 5.78
CA SER A 124 -2.28 7.05 5.36
C SER A 124 -0.94 7.40 6.00
N LEU A 125 -0.23 8.37 5.41
CA LEU A 125 1.03 8.92 5.94
C LEU A 125 0.83 10.40 6.34
N PRO A 126 0.32 10.66 7.56
CA PRO A 126 0.03 12.02 8.00
C PRO A 126 1.27 12.90 8.04
N ASN A 127 1.13 14.14 7.60
CA ASN A 127 2.23 15.10 7.54
C ASN A 127 1.74 16.52 7.85
N PRO A 128 2.64 17.45 8.23
CA PRO A 128 2.25 18.79 8.65
C PRO A 128 1.83 19.71 7.49
N PHE A 129 1.88 19.25 6.24
CA PHE A 129 1.56 20.04 5.05
C PHE A 129 0.13 19.80 4.54
N GLU A 130 -0.55 18.78 5.06
CA GLU A 130 -1.90 18.40 4.70
C GLU A 130 -2.85 18.55 5.88
N SER A 131 -4.10 18.96 5.62
CA SER A 131 -5.16 18.89 6.62
C SER A 131 -5.56 17.43 6.89
N PRO A 132 -6.24 17.14 8.00
CA PRO A 132 -6.81 15.81 8.25
C PRO A 132 -7.74 15.35 7.11
N GLU A 133 -8.52 16.26 6.52
CA GLU A 133 -9.41 15.96 5.40
C GLU A 133 -8.63 15.61 4.12
N GLN A 134 -7.51 16.29 3.86
CA GLN A 134 -6.63 15.97 2.73
C GLN A 134 -5.92 14.63 2.93
N THR A 135 -5.43 14.36 4.16
CA THR A 135 -4.82 13.07 4.51
C THR A 135 -5.84 11.93 4.34
N LEU A 136 -7.09 12.14 4.75
CA LEU A 136 -8.17 11.19 4.56
C LEU A 136 -8.49 10.96 3.08
N ALA A 137 -8.55 12.01 2.27
CA ALA A 137 -8.83 11.92 0.85
C ALA A 137 -7.71 11.20 0.06
N GLY A 138 -6.45 11.32 0.49
CA GLY A 138 -5.30 10.62 -0.09
C GLY A 138 -4.99 9.25 0.53
N SER A 139 -5.84 8.76 1.44
CA SER A 139 -5.66 7.46 2.08
C SER A 139 -6.08 6.31 1.17
N THR A 140 -5.46 5.15 1.39
CA THR A 140 -5.79 3.92 0.67
C THR A 140 -6.54 2.96 1.57
N VAL A 141 -7.62 2.37 1.07
CA VAL A 141 -8.41 1.37 1.79
C VAL A 141 -8.06 -0.01 1.29
N VAL A 142 -7.80 -0.93 2.21
CA VAL A 142 -7.39 -2.30 1.93
C VAL A 142 -8.31 -3.25 2.68
N GLY A 143 -8.97 -4.16 1.96
CA GLY A 143 -9.74 -5.25 2.56
C GLY A 143 -8.80 -6.31 3.12
N LEU A 144 -9.05 -6.69 4.37
CA LEU A 144 -8.35 -7.76 5.09
C LEU A 144 -9.32 -8.87 5.50
N ASP A 145 -8.74 -10.06 5.63
CA ASP A 145 -9.34 -11.29 6.13
C ASP A 145 -8.28 -12.07 6.92
N ASP A 146 -8.60 -13.31 7.31
CA ASP A 146 -7.72 -14.17 8.07
C ASP A 146 -6.64 -14.86 7.21
N GLU A 147 -6.64 -14.63 5.89
CA GLU A 147 -5.64 -15.16 4.98
C GLU A 147 -4.44 -14.23 4.86
N LEU A 148 -3.26 -14.75 5.22
CA LEU A 148 -2.01 -13.99 5.09
C LEU A 148 -1.57 -13.92 3.62
N VAL A 149 -2.06 -12.90 2.93
CA VAL A 149 -1.66 -12.52 1.57
C VAL A 149 -0.87 -11.22 1.64
N GLN A 150 0.40 -11.25 1.20
CA GLN A 150 1.19 -10.04 1.09
C GLN A 150 0.63 -9.14 -0.02
N ARG A 151 0.43 -7.86 0.31
CA ARG A 151 -0.11 -6.85 -0.60
C ARG A 151 0.89 -5.72 -0.76
N TRP A 152 1.01 -5.17 -1.96
CA TRP A 152 1.73 -3.92 -2.20
C TRP A 152 0.68 -2.83 -2.29
N VAL A 153 0.82 -1.79 -1.48
CA VAL A 153 -0.20 -0.76 -1.30
C VAL A 153 0.39 0.61 -1.59
N SER A 154 -0.23 1.34 -2.50
CA SER A 154 0.06 2.75 -2.74
C SER A 154 -0.35 3.56 -1.52
N VAL A 155 0.57 4.34 -0.96
CA VAL A 155 0.30 5.24 0.18
C VAL A 155 0.91 6.61 -0.10
N SER A 156 0.07 7.64 -0.08
CA SER A 156 0.49 9.03 -0.29
C SER A 156 0.76 9.73 1.03
N GLY A 157 1.70 10.67 1.00
CA GLY A 157 2.06 11.51 2.14
C GLY A 157 3.52 11.37 2.53
N GLY A 158 3.82 11.50 3.82
CA GLY A 158 5.20 11.43 4.33
C GLY A 158 5.27 11.46 5.84
N GLY A 159 6.43 11.77 6.40
CA GLY A 159 6.63 11.80 7.86
C GLY A 159 7.21 10.50 8.39
N ASN A 160 6.96 10.17 9.65
CA ASN A 160 7.56 9.02 10.34
C ASN A 160 6.50 8.12 10.99
N THR A 161 5.26 8.20 10.53
CA THR A 161 4.12 7.46 11.08
C THR A 161 3.28 6.91 9.94
N LEU A 162 2.90 5.64 10.02
CA LEU A 162 1.79 5.08 9.29
C LEU A 162 0.54 5.15 10.17
N ARG A 163 -0.46 5.90 9.72
CA ARG A 163 -1.79 5.92 10.35
C ARG A 163 -2.61 4.77 9.81
N VAL A 164 -3.19 3.99 10.72
CA VAL A 164 -4.10 2.90 10.43
C VAL A 164 -5.41 3.19 11.12
N ASP A 165 -6.50 3.25 10.36
CA ASP A 165 -7.85 3.41 10.88
C ASP A 165 -8.75 2.28 10.40
N VAL A 166 -9.64 1.83 11.27
CA VAL A 166 -10.71 0.87 10.99
C VAL A 166 -12.01 1.47 11.46
N GLU A 167 -13.02 1.41 10.61
CA GLU A 167 -14.38 1.88 10.86
C GLU A 167 -15.38 0.77 10.49
N ASP A 168 -16.59 0.85 11.02
CA ASP A 168 -17.71 -0.06 10.68
C ASP A 168 -17.38 -1.57 10.84
N ALA A 169 -16.51 -1.92 11.79
CA ALA A 169 -16.05 -3.30 12.02
C ALA A 169 -16.67 -3.95 13.27
N PRO A 170 -16.73 -5.30 13.36
CA PRO A 170 -17.21 -5.98 14.56
C PRO A 170 -16.37 -5.65 15.80
N ALA A 171 -17.04 -5.26 16.89
CA ALA A 171 -16.38 -5.00 18.17
C ALA A 171 -15.60 -6.24 18.66
N GLY A 172 -14.35 -6.04 19.06
CA GLY A 172 -13.43 -7.11 19.48
C GLY A 172 -12.71 -7.81 18.33
N ALA A 173 -12.99 -7.51 17.07
CA ALA A 173 -12.16 -7.97 15.97
C ALA A 173 -10.72 -7.43 16.12
N SER A 174 -9.73 -8.26 15.77
CA SER A 174 -8.32 -7.89 15.83
C SER A 174 -7.74 -7.71 14.44
N VAL A 175 -6.89 -6.69 14.28
CA VAL A 175 -6.03 -6.51 13.10
C VAL A 175 -4.58 -6.70 13.53
N CYS A 176 -3.85 -7.51 12.78
CA CYS A 176 -2.43 -7.74 12.96
C CYS A 176 -1.67 -7.17 11.78
N ILE A 177 -0.68 -6.30 12.04
CA ILE A 177 0.19 -5.71 11.03
C ILE A 177 1.64 -6.03 11.38
N GLY A 178 2.24 -6.90 10.59
CA GLY A 178 3.65 -7.27 10.69
C GLY A 178 4.58 -6.25 10.04
N SER A 179 5.87 -6.55 10.05
CA SER A 179 6.88 -5.69 9.43
C SER A 179 6.74 -5.65 7.91
N GLY A 180 7.02 -4.49 7.31
CA GLY A 180 6.92 -4.29 5.86
C GLY A 180 7.77 -3.12 5.40
N ALA A 181 8.42 -3.24 4.24
CA ALA A 181 9.21 -2.16 3.66
C ALA A 181 8.30 -1.07 3.05
N ILE A 182 8.80 0.17 3.03
CA ILE A 182 8.18 1.31 2.37
C ILE A 182 9.22 1.93 1.45
N GLY A 183 8.83 2.22 0.21
CA GLY A 183 9.68 2.89 -0.77
C GLY A 183 9.12 2.84 -2.18
N PRO A 184 9.88 3.36 -3.17
CA PRO A 184 9.50 3.22 -4.57
C PRO A 184 9.68 1.77 -5.04
N LEU A 185 8.95 1.39 -6.08
CA LEU A 185 9.24 0.18 -6.81
C LEU A 185 10.50 0.36 -7.67
N VAL A 186 11.35 -0.67 -7.67
CA VAL A 186 12.50 -0.81 -8.55
C VAL A 186 12.50 -2.20 -9.17
N PRO A 187 13.18 -2.43 -10.31
CA PRO A 187 13.32 -3.78 -10.86
C PRO A 187 13.87 -4.76 -9.81
N ALA A 188 13.29 -5.96 -9.73
CA ALA A 188 13.70 -6.99 -8.76
C ALA A 188 15.10 -7.57 -9.06
N GLU A 189 15.56 -7.49 -10.31
CA GLU A 189 16.90 -7.85 -10.74
C GLU A 189 17.57 -6.69 -11.48
N GLY A 190 18.81 -6.37 -11.07
CA GLY A 190 19.76 -5.47 -11.72
C GLY A 190 21.17 -5.98 -11.53
#